data_AF-G5Q941-F1
#
_entry.id   AF-G5Q941-F1
#
_cell.length_a   1.000
_cell.length_b   1.000
_cell.length_c   1.000
_cell.angle_alpha   90.00
_cell.angle_beta   90.00
_cell.angle_gamma   90.00
#
_symmetry.space_group_name_H-M   'P 1'
#
loop_
_entity.id
_entity.type
_entity.pdbx_description
1 polymer ?
#
loop_
_entity_poly.entity_id
_entity_poly.type
_entity_poly.pdbx_seq_one_letter_code
_entity_poly.pdbx_strand_id
1 'polypeptide(L)' 'MAYKHILIAVDLSPESKVLVEKAVSMARPYNAKISLIHVDVNYSDLYTGLIDV' A
#
# COMPACT_ATOMS: atom_id res chain seq x y z
N MET A 1 6.16 2.29 24.47
CA MET A 1 5.56 3.02 23.33
C MET A 1 4.95 1.99 22.39
N ALA A 2 3.74 2.18 21.86
CA ALA A 2 3.09 1.23 20.96
C ALA A 2 2.55 1.96 19.71
N TYR A 3 2.62 1.30 18.54
CA TYR A 3 2.06 1.85 17.31
C TYR A 3 0.55 2.07 17.46
N LYS A 4 0.07 3.25 17.04
CA LYS A 4 -1.36 3.62 17.08
C LYS A 4 -2.01 3.62 15.70
N HIS A 5 -1.21 3.80 14.65
CA HIS A 5 -1.64 3.79 13.26
C HIS A 5 -0.49 3.28 12.39
N ILE A 6 -0.77 2.29 11.55
CA ILE A 6 0.17 1.69 10.61
C ILE A 6 -0.35 1.95 9.19
N LEU A 7 0.48 2.56 8.34
CA LEU A 7 0.22 2.71 6.90
C LEU A 7 1.00 1.64 6.13
N ILE A 8 0.35 0.97 5.19
CA ILE A 8 0.93 -0.11 4.39
C ILE A 8 0.80 0.26 2.92
N ALA A 9 1.92 0.34 2.21
CA ALA A 9 1.93 0.46 0.76
C ALA A 9 1.90 -0.93 0.12
N VAL A 10 0.99 -1.16 -0.82
CA VAL A 10 0.85 -2.44 -1.54
C VAL A 10 0.77 -2.20 -3.04
N ASP A 11 1.35 -3.10 -3.81
CA ASP A 11 1.30 -3.14 -5.28
C ASP A 11 0.26 -4.16 -5.81
N LEU A 12 -0.57 -4.71 -4.91
CA LEU A 12 -1.59 -5.73 -5.18
C LEU A 12 -1.05 -7.08 -5.69
N SER A 13 0.28 -7.27 -5.63
CA SER A 13 0.90 -8.58 -5.87
C SER A 13 0.57 -9.57 -4.74
N PRO A 14 0.56 -10.89 -4.99
CA PRO A 14 0.47 -11.89 -3.93
C PRO A 14 1.55 -11.73 -2.84
N GLU A 15 2.74 -11.28 -3.23
CA GLU A 15 3.89 -11.03 -2.36
C GLU A 15 3.58 -9.93 -1.34
N SER A 16 2.83 -8.90 -1.72
CA SER A 16 2.43 -7.81 -0.82
C SER A 16 1.58 -8.26 0.38
N LYS A 17 0.98 -9.46 0.32
CA LYS A 17 0.19 -10.03 1.42
C LYS A 17 0.99 -10.21 2.70
N VAL A 18 2.29 -10.51 2.60
CA VAL A 18 3.16 -10.68 3.78
C VAL A 18 3.24 -9.41 4.63
N LEU A 19 3.20 -8.23 3.98
CA LEU A 19 3.21 -6.94 4.65
C LEU A 19 1.90 -6.70 5.41
N VAL A 20 0.78 -7.08 4.79
CA VAL A 20 -0.55 -6.98 5.40
C VAL A 20 -0.64 -7.87 6.64
N GLU A 21 -0.23 -9.14 6.53
CA GLU A 21 -0.22 -10.09 7.65
C GLU A 21 0.67 -9.60 8.80
N LYS A 22 1.84 -9.05 8.48
CA LYS A 22 2.74 -8.47 9.47
C LYS A 22 2.11 -7.28 10.18
N ALA A 23 1.53 -6.35 9.45
CA ALA A 23 0.88 -5.17 10.03
C ALA A 23 -0.29 -5.55 10.93
N VAL A 24 -1.11 -6.54 10.53
CA VAL A 24 -2.18 -7.09 11.37
C VAL A 24 -1.62 -7.68 12.67
N SER A 25 -0.53 -8.45 12.61
CA SER A 25 0.10 -9.02 13.82
C SER A 25 0.61 -7.94 14.78
N MET A 26 1.09 -6.82 14.24
CA MET A 26 1.59 -5.68 15.01
C MET A 26 0.46 -4.81 15.58
N ALA A 27 -0.66 -4.69 14.87
CA ALA A 27 -1.78 -3.84 15.27
C ALA A 27 -2.67 -4.47 16.36
N ARG A 28 -2.89 -5.79 16.28
CA ARG A 28 -3.82 -6.52 17.18
C ARG A 28 -3.56 -6.29 18.68
N PRO A 29 -2.31 -6.39 19.20
CA PRO A 29 -2.08 -6.24 20.63
C PRO A 29 -2.43 -4.85 21.20
N TYR A 30 -2.53 -3.84 20.32
CA TYR A 30 -2.68 -2.44 20.73
C TYR A 30 -3.93 -1.77 20.16
N ASN A 31 -4.80 -2.55 19.50
CA ASN A 31 -5.97 -2.05 18.78
C ASN A 31 -5.61 -0.87 17.84
N ALA A 32 -4.46 -0.98 17.16
CA ALA A 32 -3.95 0.08 16.30
C ALA A 32 -4.75 0.14 14.99
N LYS A 33 -4.88 1.35 14.43
CA LYS A 33 -5.49 1.55 13.12
C LYS A 33 -4.56 1.05 12.01
N ILE A 34 -5.13 0.52 10.94
CA ILE A 34 -4.40 0.18 9.71
C ILE A 34 -5.02 0.97 8.57
N SER A 35 -4.17 1.57 7.74
CA SER A 35 -4.55 2.14 6.44
C SER A 35 -3.70 1.49 5.34
N LEU A 36 -4.30 1.26 4.18
CA LEU A 36 -3.61 0.76 3.00
C LEU A 36 -3.54 1.88 1.95
N ILE A 37 -2.42 1.95 1.24
CA ILE A 37 -2.25 2.77 0.04
C ILE A 37 -1.77 1.88 -1.10
N HIS A 38 -2.39 2.07 -2.26
CA HIS A 38 -1.93 1.53 -3.53
C HIS A 38 -1.80 2.70 -4.49
N VAL A 39 -0.71 2.73 -5.26
CA VAL A 39 -0.53 3.71 -6.32
C VAL A 39 -0.73 2.96 -7.62
N ASP A 40 -1.85 3.24 -8.28
CA ASP A 40 -2.07 2.77 -9.64
C ASP A 40 -1.20 3.59 -10.57
N VAL A 41 -0.41 2.91 -11.40
CA VAL A 41 0.46 3.53 -12.39
C VAL A 41 -0.19 3.33 -13.75
N ASN A 42 -1.20 4.13 -14.06
CA ASN A 42 -1.71 4.20 -15.43
C ASN A 42 -0.70 4.97 -16.30
N TYR A 43 0.27 4.25 -16.86
CA TYR A 43 1.29 4.84 -17.73
C TYR A 43 0.71 5.57 -18.94
N SER A 44 -0.48 5.18 -19.39
CA SER A 44 -1.20 5.82 -20.51
C SER A 44 -1.44 7.31 -20.27
N ASP A 45 -1.75 7.69 -19.02
CA ASP A 45 -2.04 9.09 -18.64
C ASP A 45 -0.76 9.91 -18.47
N LEU A 46 0.38 9.25 -18.17
CA LEU A 46 1.69 9.87 -18.00
C LEU A 46 2.37 10.22 -19.34
N TYR A 47 1.98 9.56 -20.44
CA TYR A 47 2.59 9.69 -21.76
C TYR A 47 1.67 10.34 -22.82
N THR A 48 0.62 11.03 -22.41
CA THR A 48 -0.27 11.78 -23.32
C THR A 48 0.45 12.84 -24.16
N GLY A 49 1.69 13.21 -23.82
CA GLY A 49 2.54 14.13 -24.60
C GLY A 49 3.59 13.46 -25.52
N LEU A 50 3.62 12.12 -25.63
CA LEU A 50 4.61 11.37 -26.42
C LEU A 50 4.01 10.59 -27.60
N ILE A 51 2.69 10.68 -27.80
CA ILE A 51 2.00 10.15 -28.98
C ILE A 51 1.62 11.33 -29.88
N ASP A 52 2.64 11.91 -30.51
CA ASP A 52 2.49 12.73 -31.72
C ASP A 52 3.71 12.43 -32.59
N VAL A 53 3.67 11.28 -33.27
CA VAL A 53 4.53 10.92 -34.43
C VAL A 53 3.80 9.95 -35.34
#